data_AF-A0A847JYJ3-F1
#
_entry.id   AF-A0A847JYJ3-F1
#
_cell.length_a   1.000
_cell.length_b   1.000
_cell.length_c   1.000
_cell.angle_alpha   90.00
_cell.angle_beta   90.00
_cell.angle_gamma   90.00
#
_symmetry.space_group_name_H-M   'P 1'
#
loop_
_entity.id
_entity.type
_entity.pdbx_description
1 polymer ?
#
loop_
_entity_poly.entity_id
_entity_poly.type
_entity_poly.pdbx_seq_one_letter_code
_entity_poly.pdbx_strand_id
1 'polypeptide(L)'
;MKVSNIMRWALVALLGLTGLAHTHGLVRQAPVEFGSPAAPPSRMEADGTIVEDWGRLAFTIAGEGIPATGPVAVEASRIANVVPAAAAKAKRGPLEITTTAFRSPTYPAGTDVVTLQIKNTSAAPVSAKLGVPLPDGARVGKRTVIWGGRIILTLPMPIEVDAKKRAWGCDDDSTPMPGWGRPDVECDPAFRNIRAGMNGVPIVYKFSVTPGSSHDVVLGLCESHWESSGMRPVVLKVEGAPPVTVDPLARWGRHKPGALAFQAKDENGDGTLVVSALPAPGAPDPNPILNVIWLFPAGTNPNLDQVILGRMNAVATRTVDVGGETDQSLYLPGKAEYSLSIPAGGTTELTFFVGAAGGSAPMPGKSGWTLETLRKAAVEVNRDWKER
;
A
#
# COMPACT_ATOMS: atom_id res chain seq x y z
N MET A 1 91.28 -16.88 -45.74
CA MET A 1 91.74 -15.47 -45.67
C MET A 1 90.93 -14.67 -46.67
N LYS A 2 90.48 -13.48 -46.29
CA LYS A 2 89.72 -12.46 -47.06
C LYS A 2 88.20 -12.39 -46.84
N VAL A 3 87.89 -11.21 -46.32
CA VAL A 3 86.63 -10.47 -46.30
C VAL A 3 86.16 -10.11 -47.72
N SER A 4 84.86 -9.80 -47.82
CA SER A 4 84.08 -9.10 -48.87
C SER A 4 83.15 -10.02 -49.67
N ASN A 5 81.89 -9.70 -49.99
CA ASN A 5 81.30 -8.40 -50.32
C ASN A 5 79.76 -8.42 -50.18
N ILE A 6 79.21 -7.29 -49.69
CA ILE A 6 78.12 -6.48 -50.28
C ILE A 6 76.75 -7.17 -50.56
N MET A 7 75.82 -6.90 -49.63
CA MET A 7 74.58 -6.12 -49.82
C MET A 7 73.63 -6.48 -50.99
N ARG A 8 72.45 -7.02 -50.64
CA ARG A 8 71.18 -6.67 -51.29
C ARG A 8 70.01 -6.78 -50.31
N TRP A 9 69.28 -5.67 -50.24
CA TRP A 9 68.10 -5.45 -49.43
C TRP A 9 66.89 -6.24 -49.97
N ALA A 10 66.11 -6.84 -49.07
CA ALA A 10 64.68 -7.06 -49.30
C ALA A 10 63.95 -6.99 -47.95
N LEU A 11 63.23 -5.89 -47.83
CA LEU A 11 62.34 -5.46 -46.76
C LEU A 11 61.02 -6.27 -46.85
N VAL A 12 60.65 -7.04 -45.83
CA VAL A 12 59.23 -7.40 -45.60
C VAL A 12 58.95 -7.31 -44.10
N ALA A 13 57.94 -6.49 -43.81
CA ALA A 13 57.55 -6.00 -42.50
C ALA A 13 56.97 -7.10 -41.59
N LEU A 14 57.44 -7.13 -40.33
CA LEU A 14 56.78 -7.80 -39.22
C LEU A 14 55.83 -6.78 -38.56
N LEU A 15 54.57 -6.75 -39.00
CA LEU A 15 53.52 -5.97 -38.35
C LEU A 15 52.91 -6.78 -37.21
N GLY A 16 52.96 -6.18 -36.01
CA GLY A 16 52.39 -6.72 -34.79
C GLY A 16 50.88 -6.89 -34.86
N LEU A 17 50.41 -8.02 -34.33
CA LEU A 17 49.02 -8.24 -33.96
C LEU A 17 48.96 -8.30 -32.44
N THR A 18 48.99 -7.13 -31.80
CA THR A 18 48.43 -6.95 -30.46
C THR A 18 46.92 -7.05 -30.60
N GLY A 19 46.38 -8.23 -30.34
CA GLY A 19 44.94 -8.44 -30.18
C GLY A 19 44.46 -7.65 -28.96
N LEU A 20 43.94 -6.45 -29.20
CA LEU A 20 43.12 -5.70 -28.26
C LEU A 20 41.82 -6.48 -28.04
N ALA A 21 41.84 -7.36 -27.03
CA ALA A 21 40.61 -7.84 -26.41
C ALA A 21 39.84 -6.62 -25.90
N HIS A 22 38.85 -6.16 -26.66
CA HIS A 22 37.86 -5.22 -26.18
C HIS A 22 36.99 -5.97 -25.18
N THR A 23 37.45 -6.03 -23.94
CA THR A 23 36.57 -6.23 -22.81
C THR A 23 35.63 -5.03 -22.81
N HIS A 24 34.42 -5.20 -23.37
CA HIS A 24 33.30 -4.32 -23.07
C HIS A 24 33.04 -4.44 -21.57
N GLY A 25 33.75 -3.63 -20.78
CA GLY A 25 33.37 -3.36 -19.42
C GLY A 25 31.94 -2.86 -19.47
N LEU A 26 31.01 -3.63 -18.92
CA LEU A 26 29.69 -3.13 -18.54
C LEU A 26 29.95 -1.96 -17.60
N VAL A 27 29.94 -0.73 -18.14
CA VAL A 27 29.90 0.48 -17.33
C VAL A 27 28.58 0.41 -16.59
N ARG A 28 28.63 -0.06 -15.35
CA ARG A 28 27.49 -0.06 -14.45
C ARG A 28 27.11 1.41 -14.25
N GLN A 29 25.99 1.83 -14.83
CA GLN A 29 25.49 3.20 -14.63
C GLN A 29 25.38 3.47 -13.14
N ALA A 30 25.86 4.64 -12.71
CA ALA A 30 25.78 5.03 -11.30
C ALA A 30 24.31 5.22 -10.91
N PRO A 31 23.93 4.89 -9.66
CA PRO A 31 22.59 5.17 -9.18
C PRO A 31 22.31 6.68 -9.20
N VAL A 32 21.04 7.05 -9.39
CA VAL A 32 20.58 8.44 -9.44
C VAL A 32 19.82 8.74 -8.15
N GLU A 33 20.29 9.75 -7.42
CA GLU A 33 19.59 10.25 -6.24
C GLU A 33 18.58 11.34 -6.61
N PHE A 34 17.46 11.36 -5.91
CA PHE A 34 16.45 12.41 -6.02
C PHE A 34 15.86 12.69 -4.63
N GLY A 35 15.50 13.94 -4.37
CA GLY A 35 15.09 14.34 -3.04
C GLY A 35 14.31 15.64 -3.03
N SER A 36 13.94 16.05 -1.83
CA SER A 36 13.35 17.35 -1.53
C SER A 36 14.17 17.96 -0.41
N PRO A 37 14.29 19.29 -0.34
CA PRO A 37 14.91 19.96 0.78
C PRO A 37 14.42 19.44 2.15
N ALA A 38 15.34 19.36 3.12
CA ALA A 38 15.10 18.88 4.48
C ALA A 38 14.66 17.42 4.63
N ALA A 39 14.70 16.60 3.58
CA ALA A 39 14.47 15.16 3.63
C ALA A 39 15.69 14.38 3.09
N PRO A 40 16.10 13.25 3.71
CA PRO A 40 17.15 12.38 3.17
C PRO A 40 16.76 11.92 1.77
N PRO A 41 17.64 11.87 0.75
CA PRO A 41 17.28 11.54 -0.63
C PRO A 41 16.91 10.05 -0.82
N SER A 42 16.13 9.80 -1.86
CA SER A 42 15.88 8.47 -2.42
C SER A 42 16.86 8.15 -3.52
N ARG A 43 16.92 6.88 -3.89
CA ARG A 43 17.83 6.39 -4.91
C ARG A 43 17.15 5.48 -5.92
N MET A 44 17.38 5.75 -7.20
CA MET A 44 17.07 4.84 -8.30
C MET A 44 18.35 4.12 -8.74
N GLU A 45 18.36 2.81 -8.64
CA GLU A 45 19.46 1.94 -9.07
C GLU A 45 19.51 1.82 -10.61
N ALA A 46 20.63 1.32 -11.13
CA ALA A 46 20.87 1.17 -12.57
C ALA A 46 19.86 0.28 -13.32
N ASP A 47 19.12 -0.56 -12.60
CA ASP A 47 18.05 -1.40 -13.14
C ASP A 47 16.66 -0.72 -13.12
N GLY A 48 16.60 0.55 -12.67
CA GLY A 48 15.37 1.32 -12.49
C GLY A 48 14.64 1.07 -11.17
N THR A 49 15.19 0.23 -10.28
CA THR A 49 14.63 -0.03 -8.95
C THR A 49 14.80 1.19 -8.05
N ILE A 50 13.73 1.58 -7.35
CA ILE A 50 13.78 2.63 -6.32
C ILE A 50 14.05 1.97 -4.97
N VAL A 51 14.96 2.56 -4.17
CA VAL A 51 15.39 2.01 -2.88
C VAL A 51 15.02 2.97 -1.77
N GLU A 52 14.38 2.42 -0.74
CA GLU A 52 13.94 3.09 0.49
C GLU A 52 14.31 2.23 1.71
N ASP A 53 14.12 2.79 2.91
CA ASP A 53 14.42 2.11 4.18
C ASP A 53 13.59 0.83 4.44
N TRP A 54 12.41 0.71 3.83
CA TRP A 54 11.55 -0.48 3.89
C TRP A 54 11.88 -1.51 2.80
N GLY A 55 12.75 -1.19 1.83
CA GLY A 55 13.17 -2.12 0.79
C GLY A 55 13.24 -1.52 -0.61
N ARG A 56 12.73 -2.27 -1.59
CA ARG A 56 12.92 -2.01 -3.01
C ARG A 56 11.57 -1.95 -3.72
N LEU A 57 11.34 -0.90 -4.51
CA LEU A 57 10.24 -0.81 -5.45
C LEU A 57 10.75 -1.07 -6.88
N ALA A 58 10.30 -2.17 -7.46
CA ALA A 58 10.55 -2.51 -8.85
C ALA A 58 9.22 -2.78 -9.57
N PHE A 59 9.26 -2.69 -10.91
CA PHE A 59 8.13 -3.03 -11.76
C PHE A 59 8.52 -4.16 -12.70
N THR A 60 7.69 -5.19 -12.75
CA THR A 60 7.84 -6.33 -13.66
C THR A 60 6.70 -6.31 -14.66
N ILE A 61 6.96 -6.63 -15.92
CA ILE A 61 5.92 -6.74 -16.93
C ILE A 61 6.05 -8.08 -17.64
N ALA A 62 4.94 -8.77 -17.78
CA ALA A 62 4.87 -10.07 -18.43
C ALA A 62 3.68 -10.14 -19.39
N GLY A 63 3.80 -10.91 -20.46
CA GLY A 63 2.76 -11.12 -21.44
C GLY A 63 3.33 -11.77 -22.69
N GLU A 64 2.46 -12.12 -23.62
CA GLU A 64 2.88 -12.73 -24.87
C GLU A 64 3.81 -11.79 -25.66
N GLY A 65 4.98 -12.28 -26.06
CA GLY A 65 5.97 -11.47 -26.79
C GLY A 65 6.66 -10.37 -25.94
N ILE A 66 6.45 -10.32 -24.63
CA ILE A 66 7.10 -9.37 -23.71
C ILE A 66 8.22 -10.10 -22.94
N PRO A 67 9.50 -9.80 -23.21
CA PRO A 67 10.61 -10.37 -22.45
C PRO A 67 10.57 -9.95 -20.98
N ALA A 68 10.86 -10.90 -20.07
CA ALA A 68 10.88 -10.63 -18.62
C ALA A 68 11.97 -9.62 -18.21
N THR A 69 13.08 -9.58 -18.93
CA THR A 69 14.23 -8.71 -18.67
C THR A 69 14.72 -8.05 -19.95
N GLY A 70 15.53 -7.02 -19.81
CA GLY A 70 16.21 -6.37 -20.92
C GLY A 70 16.97 -5.13 -20.45
N PRO A 71 17.62 -4.39 -21.37
CA PRO A 71 18.39 -3.21 -21.00
C PRO A 71 17.49 -2.15 -20.38
N VAL A 72 18.03 -1.44 -19.39
CA VAL A 72 17.45 -0.26 -18.75
C VAL A 72 18.49 0.84 -18.80
N ALA A 73 18.07 2.05 -19.17
CA ALA A 73 18.90 3.24 -19.08
C ALA A 73 18.33 4.14 -17.98
N VAL A 74 19.16 4.53 -17.03
CA VAL A 74 18.80 5.39 -15.91
C VAL A 74 19.52 6.72 -16.04
N GLU A 75 18.79 7.81 -15.85
CA GLU A 75 19.31 9.17 -15.97
C GLU A 75 18.72 10.10 -14.91
N ALA A 76 19.51 11.09 -14.51
CA ALA A 76 19.02 12.23 -13.75
C ALA A 76 18.16 13.11 -14.67
N SER A 77 17.05 13.58 -14.15
CA SER A 77 16.12 14.48 -14.85
C SER A 77 15.63 15.57 -13.90
N ARG A 78 14.83 16.51 -14.42
CA ARG A 78 14.22 17.57 -13.61
C ARG A 78 12.75 17.74 -13.97
N ILE A 79 11.87 17.71 -12.97
CA ILE A 79 10.46 18.07 -13.18
C ILE A 79 10.33 19.60 -13.16
N ALA A 80 9.68 20.15 -14.18
CA ALA A 80 9.53 21.59 -14.40
C ALA A 80 10.87 22.35 -14.29
N ASN A 81 11.97 21.71 -14.71
CA ASN A 81 13.35 22.22 -14.65
C ASN A 81 13.91 22.54 -13.25
N VAL A 82 13.16 22.29 -12.16
CA VAL A 82 13.59 22.67 -10.81
C VAL A 82 13.65 21.50 -9.82
N VAL A 83 12.75 20.52 -9.92
CA VAL A 83 12.69 19.40 -8.96
C VAL A 83 13.64 18.28 -9.40
N PRO A 84 14.61 17.86 -8.58
CA PRO A 84 15.44 16.69 -8.87
C PRO A 84 14.59 15.44 -9.05
N ALA A 85 14.87 14.67 -10.11
CA ALA A 85 14.15 13.46 -10.44
C ALA A 85 15.07 12.40 -11.05
N ALA A 86 14.66 11.15 -10.98
CA ALA A 86 15.30 10.03 -11.67
C ALA A 86 14.34 9.46 -12.72
N ALA A 87 14.86 9.10 -13.88
CA ALA A 87 14.10 8.45 -14.94
C ALA A 87 14.80 7.16 -15.39
N ALA A 88 14.04 6.07 -15.48
CA ALA A 88 14.47 4.80 -16.05
C ALA A 88 13.66 4.51 -17.32
N LYS A 89 14.34 4.19 -18.41
CA LYS A 89 13.73 3.84 -19.70
C LYS A 89 14.11 2.42 -20.08
N ALA A 90 13.12 1.63 -20.48
CA ALA A 90 13.29 0.25 -20.89
C ALA A 90 12.44 -0.05 -22.13
N LYS A 91 12.95 -0.91 -23.01
CA LYS A 91 12.17 -1.50 -24.10
C LYS A 91 12.00 -3.01 -23.85
N ARG A 92 10.78 -3.51 -23.96
CA ARG A 92 10.39 -4.91 -23.73
C ARG A 92 9.41 -5.35 -24.81
N GLY A 93 9.93 -5.99 -25.86
CA GLY A 93 9.11 -6.38 -27.01
C GLY A 93 8.41 -5.16 -27.62
N PRO A 94 7.07 -5.15 -27.74
CA PRO A 94 6.31 -4.02 -28.29
C PRO A 94 6.14 -2.85 -27.30
N LEU A 95 6.69 -2.92 -26.09
CA LEU A 95 6.47 -1.92 -25.05
C LEU A 95 7.71 -1.06 -24.80
N GLU A 96 7.50 0.26 -24.77
CA GLU A 96 8.43 1.25 -24.21
C GLU A 96 7.93 1.65 -22.83
N ILE A 97 8.78 1.53 -21.82
CA ILE A 97 8.44 1.72 -20.41
C ILE A 97 9.32 2.84 -19.87
N THR A 98 8.70 3.86 -19.31
CA THR A 98 9.39 4.95 -18.62
C THR A 98 8.92 5.01 -17.18
N THR A 99 9.84 4.88 -16.24
CA THR A 99 9.61 5.09 -14.81
C THR A 99 10.23 6.41 -14.42
N THR A 100 9.46 7.34 -13.87
CA THR A 100 9.96 8.63 -13.39
C THR A 100 9.66 8.76 -11.90
N ALA A 101 10.65 9.16 -11.10
CA ALA A 101 10.52 9.34 -9.67
C ALA A 101 11.02 10.72 -9.23
N PHE A 102 10.27 11.38 -8.35
CA PHE A 102 10.69 12.61 -7.67
C PHE A 102 10.13 12.63 -6.24
N ARG A 103 10.69 13.45 -5.36
CA ARG A 103 10.20 13.61 -3.99
C ARG A 103 9.39 14.89 -3.80
N SER A 104 8.26 14.76 -3.13
CA SER A 104 7.40 15.86 -2.66
C SER A 104 7.55 16.06 -1.14
N PRO A 105 7.52 17.31 -0.64
CA PRO A 105 7.76 17.65 0.77
C PRO A 105 6.51 17.46 1.65
N THR A 106 6.11 16.21 1.89
CA THR A 106 5.04 15.88 2.85
C THR A 106 5.62 15.58 4.24
N TYR A 107 5.05 16.12 5.31
CA TYR A 107 5.47 15.76 6.67
C TYR A 107 5.16 14.27 6.98
N PRO A 108 6.04 13.53 7.70
CA PRO A 108 7.30 13.98 8.30
C PRO A 108 8.53 13.93 7.38
N ALA A 109 8.55 13.08 6.35
CA ALA A 109 9.80 12.72 5.66
C ALA A 109 9.76 12.83 4.12
N GLY A 110 8.65 13.32 3.58
CA GLY A 110 8.40 13.37 2.15
C GLY A 110 7.59 12.18 1.63
N THR A 111 7.15 12.31 0.38
CA THR A 111 6.49 11.26 -0.38
C THR A 111 7.18 11.19 -1.74
N ASP A 112 7.60 9.99 -2.11
CA ASP A 112 8.10 9.72 -3.45
C ASP A 112 6.93 9.53 -4.39
N VAL A 113 6.93 10.26 -5.50
CA VAL A 113 5.93 10.14 -6.55
C VAL A 113 6.57 9.40 -7.70
N VAL A 114 6.04 8.22 -8.00
CA VAL A 114 6.56 7.32 -9.03
C VAL A 114 5.53 7.15 -10.12
N THR A 115 5.85 7.60 -11.32
CA THR A 115 4.99 7.46 -12.51
C THR A 115 5.57 6.41 -13.43
N LEU A 116 4.78 5.41 -13.78
CA LEU A 116 5.09 4.38 -14.76
C LEU A 116 4.26 4.62 -16.02
N GLN A 117 4.92 5.03 -17.09
CA GLN A 117 4.31 5.19 -18.42
C GLN A 117 4.69 4.00 -19.29
N ILE A 118 3.69 3.34 -19.87
CA ILE A 118 3.85 2.17 -20.75
C ILE A 118 3.21 2.49 -22.08
N LYS A 119 4.05 2.59 -23.12
CA LYS A 119 3.64 2.87 -24.50
C LYS A 119 3.75 1.60 -25.34
N ASN A 120 2.68 1.26 -26.06
CA ASN A 120 2.69 0.20 -27.06
C ASN A 120 3.13 0.76 -28.42
N THR A 121 4.25 0.28 -28.95
CA THR A 121 4.79 0.71 -30.24
C THR A 121 4.33 -0.14 -31.42
N SER A 122 3.51 -1.17 -31.18
CA SER A 122 2.99 -2.04 -32.22
C SER A 122 1.67 -1.56 -32.81
N ALA A 123 1.32 -2.12 -33.97
CA ALA A 123 0.06 -1.84 -34.66
C ALA A 123 -1.14 -2.63 -34.10
N ALA A 124 -0.91 -3.54 -33.14
CA ALA A 124 -1.96 -4.33 -32.49
C ALA A 124 -2.04 -3.98 -30.99
N PRO A 125 -3.21 -4.15 -30.34
CA PRO A 125 -3.30 -4.06 -28.89
C PRO A 125 -2.39 -5.09 -28.20
N VAL A 126 -1.89 -4.75 -27.01
CA VAL A 126 -1.05 -5.64 -26.19
C VAL A 126 -1.71 -5.84 -24.83
N SER A 127 -1.86 -7.10 -24.44
CA SER A 127 -2.24 -7.49 -23.08
C SER A 127 -1.00 -7.81 -22.27
N ALA A 128 -0.88 -7.22 -21.08
CA ALA A 128 0.25 -7.42 -20.19
C ALA A 128 -0.19 -7.52 -18.73
N LYS A 129 0.60 -8.20 -17.90
CA LYS A 129 0.51 -8.20 -16.45
C LYS A 129 1.65 -7.37 -15.87
N LEU A 130 1.32 -6.31 -15.17
CA LEU A 130 2.27 -5.51 -14.39
C LEU A 130 2.31 -6.06 -12.97
N GLY A 131 3.46 -6.54 -12.52
CA GLY A 131 3.69 -6.95 -11.14
C GLY A 131 4.56 -5.96 -10.38
N VAL A 132 4.19 -5.71 -9.12
CA VAL A 132 4.95 -4.92 -8.14
C VAL A 132 5.40 -5.89 -7.04
N PRO A 133 6.66 -6.38 -7.07
CA PRO A 133 7.20 -7.19 -5.99
C PRO A 133 7.21 -6.41 -4.68
N LEU A 134 6.78 -7.06 -3.60
CA LEU A 134 6.64 -6.44 -2.28
C LEU A 134 7.56 -7.13 -1.27
N PRO A 135 8.01 -6.42 -0.22
CA PRO A 135 8.78 -7.03 0.86
C PRO A 135 8.04 -8.18 1.55
N ASP A 136 8.79 -9.14 2.09
CA ASP A 136 8.21 -10.20 2.91
C ASP A 136 7.48 -9.60 4.13
N GLY A 137 6.30 -10.13 4.41
CA GLY A 137 5.42 -9.63 5.47
C GLY A 137 4.63 -8.37 5.11
N ALA A 138 4.77 -7.83 3.89
CA ALA A 138 3.92 -6.75 3.43
C ALA A 138 2.45 -7.21 3.31
N ARG A 139 1.54 -6.35 3.75
CA ARG A 139 0.08 -6.56 3.66
C ARG A 139 -0.47 -5.67 2.56
N VAL A 140 -1.18 -6.27 1.60
CA VAL A 140 -1.79 -5.56 0.47
C VAL A 140 -3.25 -5.31 0.80
N GLY A 141 -3.60 -4.06 1.08
CA GLY A 141 -4.98 -3.60 1.17
C GLY A 141 -5.57 -3.32 -0.22
N LYS A 142 -6.76 -2.71 -0.25
CA LYS A 142 -7.43 -2.39 -1.54
C LYS A 142 -6.60 -1.45 -2.40
N ARG A 143 -6.00 -0.42 -1.79
CA ARG A 143 -5.24 0.64 -2.47
C ARG A 143 -3.90 0.98 -1.80
N THR A 144 -3.50 0.19 -0.82
CA THR A 144 -2.34 0.47 0.02
C THR A 144 -1.54 -0.80 0.23
N VAL A 145 -0.25 -0.64 0.47
CA VAL A 145 0.62 -1.70 0.98
C VAL A 145 1.18 -1.24 2.31
N ILE A 146 0.98 -2.05 3.34
CA ILE A 146 1.44 -1.78 4.70
C ILE A 146 2.59 -2.73 5.03
N TRP A 147 3.68 -2.17 5.55
CA TRP A 147 4.82 -2.94 6.05
C TRP A 147 5.38 -2.24 7.28
N GLY A 148 5.71 -3.00 8.34
CA GLY A 148 6.20 -2.43 9.60
C GLY A 148 5.23 -1.41 10.24
N GLY A 149 3.92 -1.56 10.03
CA GLY A 149 2.90 -0.66 10.59
C GLY A 149 2.69 0.67 9.84
N ARG A 150 3.43 0.92 8.74
CA ARG A 150 3.31 2.12 7.90
C ARG A 150 2.83 1.79 6.50
N ILE A 151 2.19 2.75 5.84
CA ILE A 151 1.85 2.65 4.42
C ILE A 151 3.12 2.92 3.61
N ILE A 152 3.69 1.88 3.00
CA ILE A 152 4.90 2.01 2.18
C ILE A 152 4.58 2.32 0.71
N LEU A 153 3.40 1.93 0.25
CA LEU A 153 2.97 2.15 -1.13
C LEU A 153 1.47 2.47 -1.17
N THR A 154 1.12 3.48 -1.93
CA THR A 154 -0.23 3.78 -2.36
C THR A 154 -0.35 3.44 -3.83
N LEU A 155 -1.40 2.69 -4.14
CA LEU A 155 -1.64 2.08 -5.43
C LEU A 155 -2.53 2.96 -6.34
N PRO A 156 -2.24 3.01 -7.65
CA PRO A 156 -2.93 3.88 -8.62
C PRO A 156 -4.42 3.58 -8.76
N MET A 157 -4.78 2.31 -8.59
CA MET A 157 -6.14 1.80 -8.67
C MET A 157 -6.29 0.64 -7.69
N PRO A 158 -7.53 0.32 -7.27
CA PRO A 158 -7.79 -0.91 -6.55
C PRO A 158 -7.19 -2.08 -7.30
N ILE A 159 -6.45 -2.95 -6.62
CA ILE A 159 -6.09 -4.20 -7.25
C ILE A 159 -7.39 -5.00 -7.40
N GLU A 160 -7.72 -5.40 -8.63
CA GLU A 160 -8.67 -6.49 -8.83
C GLU A 160 -7.96 -7.76 -8.39
N VAL A 161 -7.94 -7.95 -7.08
CA VAL A 161 -7.16 -9.01 -6.50
C VAL A 161 -7.86 -10.32 -6.79
N ASP A 162 -7.23 -11.11 -7.65
CA ASP A 162 -7.10 -12.55 -7.46
C ASP A 162 -6.20 -12.87 -6.23
N ALA A 163 -5.98 -11.90 -5.32
CA ALA A 163 -5.47 -12.23 -3.99
C ALA A 163 -6.55 -13.05 -3.33
N LYS A 164 -6.17 -14.29 -3.11
CA LYS A 164 -6.83 -15.21 -2.21
C LYS A 164 -7.17 -14.44 -0.94
N LYS A 165 -8.46 -14.27 -0.70
CA LYS A 165 -8.96 -13.72 0.56
C LYS A 165 -8.99 -14.84 1.58
N ARG A 166 -8.76 -14.49 2.84
CA ARG A 166 -9.08 -15.36 3.96
C ARG A 166 -10.60 -15.46 4.09
N ALA A 167 -11.06 -16.49 4.78
CA ALA A 167 -12.47 -16.65 5.11
C ALA A 167 -13.01 -15.49 5.98
N TRP A 168 -12.15 -14.70 6.61
CA TRP A 168 -12.54 -13.47 7.28
C TRP A 168 -11.34 -12.54 7.48
N GLY A 169 -11.57 -11.25 7.73
CA GLY A 169 -10.53 -10.32 8.16
C GLY A 169 -10.89 -8.86 7.92
N CYS A 170 -9.97 -7.97 8.30
CA CYS A 170 -10.07 -6.53 8.06
C CYS A 170 -9.62 -6.17 6.63
N ASP A 171 -10.22 -5.15 6.02
CA ASP A 171 -9.77 -4.61 4.73
C ASP A 171 -8.45 -3.82 4.78
N ASP A 172 -7.87 -3.68 5.98
CA ASP A 172 -6.57 -3.10 6.30
C ASP A 172 -6.39 -1.60 6.04
N ASP A 173 -7.46 -0.88 5.73
CA ASP A 173 -7.42 0.58 5.65
C ASP A 173 -7.31 1.23 7.05
N SER A 174 -7.72 0.51 8.10
CA SER A 174 -7.69 0.96 9.50
C SER A 174 -6.46 0.47 10.27
N THR A 175 -6.04 1.26 11.27
CA THR A 175 -4.78 1.04 12.02
C THR A 175 -5.03 0.22 13.28
N PRO A 176 -4.34 -0.92 13.50
CA PRO A 176 -4.39 -1.63 14.77
C PRO A 176 -3.65 -0.87 15.88
N MET A 177 -4.26 -0.80 17.07
CA MET A 177 -3.69 -0.14 18.25
C MET A 177 -3.89 -1.04 19.48
N PRO A 178 -3.04 -2.06 19.68
CA PRO A 178 -3.13 -2.94 20.83
C PRO A 178 -2.87 -2.19 22.14
N GLY A 179 -3.61 -2.53 23.20
CA GLY A 179 -3.50 -1.90 24.52
C GLY A 179 -4.00 -0.45 24.61
N TRP A 180 -4.63 0.07 23.57
CA TRP A 180 -5.20 1.43 23.57
C TRP A 180 -6.39 1.55 24.53
N GLY A 181 -7.26 0.55 24.55
CA GLY A 181 -8.41 0.47 25.44
C GLY A 181 -7.96 0.25 26.88
N ARG A 182 -8.60 0.96 27.81
CA ARG A 182 -8.28 0.89 29.25
C ARG A 182 -9.53 0.56 30.06
N PRO A 183 -10.18 -0.58 29.84
CA PRO A 183 -11.36 -0.95 30.61
C PRO A 183 -11.02 -1.00 32.11
N ASP A 184 -11.87 -0.39 32.93
CA ASP A 184 -11.70 -0.29 34.39
C ASP A 184 -12.70 -1.19 35.16
N VAL A 185 -13.36 -2.11 34.45
CA VAL A 185 -14.26 -3.14 34.97
C VAL A 185 -13.87 -4.51 34.41
N GLU A 186 -14.38 -5.59 35.02
CA GLU A 186 -14.24 -6.93 34.47
C GLU A 186 -14.91 -7.01 33.08
N CYS A 187 -14.17 -7.48 32.09
CA CYS A 187 -14.66 -7.67 30.72
C CYS A 187 -13.74 -8.62 29.95
N ASP A 188 -14.15 -8.96 28.73
CA ASP A 188 -13.33 -9.66 27.75
C ASP A 188 -12.01 -8.88 27.51
N PRO A 189 -10.84 -9.55 27.52
CA PRO A 189 -9.55 -8.91 27.25
C PRO A 189 -9.48 -8.15 25.92
N ALA A 190 -10.25 -8.56 24.91
CA ALA A 190 -10.28 -7.93 23.60
C ALA A 190 -10.71 -6.45 23.64
N PHE A 191 -11.42 -6.01 24.69
CA PHE A 191 -11.72 -4.58 24.89
C PHE A 191 -10.49 -3.69 25.09
N ARG A 192 -9.31 -4.27 25.36
CA ARG A 192 -8.04 -3.53 25.48
C ARG A 192 -7.47 -3.10 24.13
N ASN A 193 -7.90 -3.74 23.04
CA ASN A 193 -7.38 -3.48 21.71
C ASN A 193 -8.43 -2.72 20.89
N ILE A 194 -7.96 -1.98 19.88
CA ILE A 194 -8.83 -1.41 18.86
C ILE A 194 -8.18 -1.51 17.50
N ARG A 195 -9.02 -1.38 16.47
CA ARG A 195 -8.61 -0.65 15.27
C ARG A 195 -9.15 0.76 15.33
N ALA A 196 -8.36 1.71 14.81
CA ALA A 196 -8.74 3.11 14.65
C ALA A 196 -8.79 3.48 13.17
N GLY A 197 -9.90 4.09 12.78
CA GLY A 197 -10.13 4.64 11.46
C GLY A 197 -9.50 6.01 11.24
N MET A 198 -8.16 6.09 11.26
CA MET A 198 -7.43 7.36 11.22
C MET A 198 -7.86 8.26 10.05
N ASN A 199 -8.19 9.52 10.32
CA ASN A 199 -8.70 10.52 9.39
C ASN A 199 -10.03 10.14 8.71
N GLY A 200 -10.99 9.58 9.45
CA GLY A 200 -12.32 9.29 8.89
C GLY A 200 -12.41 7.98 8.13
N VAL A 201 -11.37 7.14 8.19
CA VAL A 201 -11.36 5.84 7.53
C VAL A 201 -12.40 4.92 8.19
N PRO A 202 -13.32 4.29 7.43
CA PRO A 202 -14.12 3.21 7.97
C PRO A 202 -13.26 2.02 8.38
N ILE A 203 -13.58 1.42 9.52
CA ILE A 203 -13.07 0.08 9.89
C ILE A 203 -14.01 -0.93 9.24
N VAL A 204 -13.52 -1.80 8.36
CA VAL A 204 -14.36 -2.77 7.66
C VAL A 204 -13.81 -4.19 7.86
N TYR A 205 -14.72 -5.09 8.23
CA TYR A 205 -14.50 -6.52 8.31
C TYR A 205 -15.43 -7.26 7.36
N LYS A 206 -14.94 -8.37 6.84
CA LYS A 206 -15.71 -9.28 5.98
C LYS A 206 -15.59 -10.70 6.51
N PHE A 207 -16.69 -11.45 6.42
CA PHE A 207 -16.76 -12.84 6.85
C PHE A 207 -17.41 -13.67 5.74
N SER A 208 -16.75 -14.74 5.31
CA SER A 208 -17.34 -15.75 4.45
C SER A 208 -18.43 -16.48 5.22
N VAL A 209 -19.63 -16.49 4.66
CA VAL A 209 -20.82 -17.11 5.23
C VAL A 209 -21.52 -17.93 4.15
N THR A 210 -22.51 -18.73 4.55
CA THR A 210 -23.38 -19.37 3.55
C THR A 210 -24.18 -18.26 2.84
N PRO A 211 -24.24 -18.23 1.50
CA PRO A 211 -25.02 -17.25 0.75
C PRO A 211 -26.44 -17.08 1.29
N GLY A 212 -26.84 -15.84 1.59
CA GLY A 212 -28.19 -15.52 2.08
C GLY A 212 -28.46 -15.86 3.55
N SER A 213 -27.46 -16.37 4.28
CA SER A 213 -27.61 -16.76 5.69
C SER A 213 -27.74 -15.58 6.64
N SER A 214 -28.41 -15.83 7.78
CA SER A 214 -28.56 -14.87 8.87
C SER A 214 -27.62 -15.21 10.04
N HIS A 215 -27.24 -14.19 10.80
CA HIS A 215 -26.36 -14.29 11.97
C HIS A 215 -26.76 -13.28 13.04
N ASP A 216 -26.52 -13.60 14.31
CA ASP A 216 -26.57 -12.61 15.38
C ASP A 216 -25.17 -12.03 15.55
N VAL A 217 -24.98 -10.73 15.25
CA VAL A 217 -23.69 -10.06 15.32
C VAL A 217 -23.65 -9.12 16.51
N VAL A 218 -22.59 -9.17 17.32
CA VAL A 218 -22.37 -8.22 18.41
C VAL A 218 -21.10 -7.44 18.15
N LEU A 219 -21.17 -6.11 18.30
CA LEU A 219 -20.04 -5.19 18.16
C LEU A 219 -19.73 -4.54 19.50
N GLY A 220 -18.47 -4.66 19.95
CA GLY A 220 -17.97 -4.13 21.22
C GLY A 220 -17.17 -2.84 21.06
N LEU A 221 -17.40 -1.89 21.96
CA LEU A 221 -16.74 -0.58 22.02
C LEU A 221 -16.28 -0.25 23.45
N CYS A 222 -15.13 0.41 23.59
CA CYS A 222 -14.66 0.98 24.85
C CYS A 222 -13.86 2.28 24.59
N GLU A 223 -14.49 3.43 24.82
CA GLU A 223 -13.83 4.74 24.66
C GLU A 223 -12.89 5.02 25.84
N SER A 224 -11.61 5.24 25.57
CA SER A 224 -10.56 5.43 26.58
C SER A 224 -9.72 6.68 26.39
N HIS A 225 -9.93 7.45 25.33
CA HIS A 225 -9.17 8.66 25.02
C HIS A 225 -9.89 9.92 25.47
N TRP A 226 -11.15 10.09 25.04
CA TRP A 226 -11.91 11.31 25.32
C TRP A 226 -12.55 11.31 26.71
N GLU A 227 -12.77 12.51 27.24
CA GLU A 227 -13.38 12.75 28.56
C GLU A 227 -14.78 13.36 28.46
N SER A 228 -15.20 13.78 27.28
CA SER A 228 -16.49 14.43 27.03
C SER A 228 -17.26 13.75 25.91
N SER A 229 -18.58 13.64 26.07
CA SER A 229 -19.46 13.08 25.06
C SER A 229 -19.53 13.98 23.83
N GLY A 230 -19.98 13.43 22.71
CA GLY A 230 -20.08 14.10 21.42
C GLY A 230 -18.76 14.14 20.65
N MET A 231 -17.63 13.76 21.25
CA MET A 231 -16.32 13.85 20.60
C MET A 231 -16.15 12.85 19.46
N ARG A 232 -16.46 11.58 19.72
CA ARG A 232 -16.31 10.48 18.75
C ARG A 232 -17.53 9.55 18.70
N PRO A 233 -18.71 10.03 18.28
CA PRO A 233 -19.80 9.13 17.93
C PRO A 233 -19.43 8.30 16.69
N VAL A 234 -19.84 7.04 16.68
CA VAL A 234 -19.57 6.09 15.60
C VAL A 234 -20.88 5.59 14.99
N VAL A 235 -20.88 5.34 13.68
CA VAL A 235 -21.97 4.65 12.98
C VAL A 235 -21.55 3.22 12.77
N LEU A 236 -22.26 2.30 13.41
CA LEU A 236 -22.10 0.87 13.24
C LEU A 236 -23.03 0.38 12.13
N LYS A 237 -22.48 -0.36 11.17
CA LYS A 237 -23.24 -1.01 10.10
C LYS A 237 -22.91 -2.48 10.06
N VAL A 238 -23.93 -3.30 10.05
CA VAL A 238 -23.86 -4.74 9.84
C VAL A 238 -24.82 -5.06 8.70
N GLU A 239 -24.37 -5.83 7.72
CA GLU A 239 -25.17 -6.17 6.56
C GLU A 239 -26.52 -6.82 6.94
N GLY A 240 -27.58 -6.41 6.24
CA GLY A 240 -28.95 -6.85 6.54
C GLY A 240 -29.58 -6.23 7.79
N ALA A 241 -28.85 -5.39 8.55
CA ALA A 241 -29.35 -4.71 9.75
C ALA A 241 -29.40 -3.18 9.58
N PRO A 242 -30.37 -2.48 10.20
CA PRO A 242 -30.36 -1.03 10.25
C PRO A 242 -29.09 -0.46 10.91
N PRO A 243 -28.45 0.59 10.35
CA PRO A 243 -27.31 1.25 10.97
C PRO A 243 -27.66 1.83 12.35
N VAL A 244 -26.71 1.78 13.28
CA VAL A 244 -26.87 2.37 14.62
C VAL A 244 -25.75 3.38 14.86
N THR A 245 -26.14 4.62 15.15
CA THR A 245 -25.20 5.65 15.63
C THR A 245 -25.14 5.59 17.15
N VAL A 246 -23.93 5.54 17.71
CA VAL A 246 -23.71 5.51 19.15
C VAL A 246 -22.52 6.39 19.52
N ASP A 247 -22.67 7.15 20.60
CA ASP A 247 -21.55 7.72 21.33
C ASP A 247 -21.21 6.78 22.49
N PRO A 248 -20.07 6.06 22.45
CA PRO A 248 -19.72 5.12 23.50
C PRO A 248 -19.58 5.79 24.86
N LEU A 249 -19.07 7.03 24.89
CA LEU A 249 -18.86 7.76 26.12
C LEU A 249 -20.19 8.20 26.73
N ALA A 250 -21.11 8.74 25.92
CA ALA A 250 -22.44 9.12 26.41
C ALA A 250 -23.25 7.91 26.87
N ARG A 251 -23.08 6.76 26.22
CA ARG A 251 -23.90 5.57 26.48
C ARG A 251 -23.40 4.75 27.67
N TRP A 252 -22.09 4.56 27.79
CA TRP A 252 -21.51 3.66 28.78
C TRP A 252 -20.53 4.36 29.73
N GLY A 253 -19.94 5.48 29.30
CA GLY A 253 -18.92 6.20 30.06
C GLY A 253 -17.50 5.88 29.62
N ARG A 254 -16.55 6.67 30.11
CA ARG A 254 -15.12 6.45 29.84
C ARG A 254 -14.67 5.14 30.46
N HIS A 255 -13.84 4.39 29.75
CA HIS A 255 -13.28 3.13 30.21
C HIS A 255 -14.32 2.03 30.48
N LYS A 256 -15.57 2.23 30.08
CA LYS A 256 -16.64 1.24 30.22
C LYS A 256 -16.86 0.51 28.90
N PRO A 257 -16.62 -0.81 28.86
CA PRO A 257 -17.02 -1.66 27.74
C PRO A 257 -18.53 -1.61 27.53
N GLY A 258 -18.93 -1.59 26.27
CA GLY A 258 -20.31 -1.69 25.85
C GLY A 258 -20.44 -2.47 24.56
N ALA A 259 -21.63 -2.99 24.31
CA ALA A 259 -21.92 -3.81 23.15
C ALA A 259 -23.28 -3.51 22.53
N LEU A 260 -23.39 -3.75 21.23
CA LEU A 260 -24.63 -3.63 20.45
C LEU A 260 -24.84 -4.91 19.63
N ALA A 261 -26.06 -5.45 19.67
CA ALA A 261 -26.46 -6.62 18.88
C ALA A 261 -27.19 -6.20 17.60
N PHE A 262 -26.96 -6.96 16.53
CA PHE A 262 -27.52 -6.77 15.19
C PHE A 262 -28.03 -8.11 14.68
N GLN A 263 -29.24 -8.10 14.12
CA GLN A 263 -29.80 -9.21 13.37
C GLN A 263 -29.29 -9.10 11.93
N ALA A 264 -28.21 -9.80 11.63
CA ALA A 264 -27.48 -9.67 10.38
C ALA A 264 -27.98 -10.66 9.33
N LYS A 265 -27.83 -10.30 8.06
CA LYS A 265 -28.09 -11.18 6.93
C LYS A 265 -27.15 -10.81 5.79
N ASP A 266 -26.58 -11.82 5.14
CA ASP A 266 -26.01 -11.66 3.80
C ASP A 266 -27.17 -11.33 2.84
N GLU A 267 -27.42 -10.04 2.64
CA GLU A 267 -28.64 -9.53 2.02
C GLU A 267 -28.57 -9.67 0.50
N ASN A 268 -27.37 -9.55 -0.06
CA ASN A 268 -27.14 -9.66 -1.49
C ASN A 268 -26.87 -11.12 -1.95
N GLY A 269 -26.63 -12.05 -1.01
CA GLY A 269 -26.41 -13.46 -1.29
C GLY A 269 -25.05 -13.75 -1.90
N ASP A 270 -24.05 -12.89 -1.71
CA ASP A 270 -22.71 -13.05 -2.29
C ASP A 270 -21.80 -13.97 -1.46
N GLY A 271 -22.29 -14.49 -0.34
CA GLY A 271 -21.53 -15.35 0.57
C GLY A 271 -20.57 -14.58 1.47
N THR A 272 -20.71 -13.25 1.57
CA THR A 272 -19.92 -12.38 2.43
C THR A 272 -20.82 -11.56 3.33
N LEU A 273 -20.60 -11.64 4.64
CA LEU A 273 -21.21 -10.72 5.59
C LEU A 273 -20.26 -9.54 5.86
N VAL A 274 -20.73 -8.31 5.65
CA VAL A 274 -19.94 -7.09 5.89
C VAL A 274 -20.30 -6.43 7.23
N VAL A 275 -19.26 -6.10 8.01
CA VAL A 275 -19.35 -5.34 9.27
C VAL A 275 -18.48 -4.09 9.16
N SER A 276 -18.97 -2.94 9.61
CA SER A 276 -18.16 -1.71 9.62
C SER A 276 -18.49 -0.74 10.75
N ALA A 277 -17.47 0.02 11.14
CA ALA A 277 -17.58 1.20 12.01
C ALA A 277 -17.10 2.43 11.23
N LEU A 278 -17.95 3.45 11.13
CA LEU A 278 -17.70 4.69 10.40
C LEU A 278 -17.73 5.89 11.36
N PRO A 279 -17.06 7.00 11.04
CA PRO A 279 -17.29 8.24 11.76
C PRO A 279 -18.76 8.69 11.64
N ALA A 280 -19.34 9.18 12.73
CA ALA A 280 -20.60 9.89 12.63
C ALA A 280 -20.43 11.20 11.83
N PRO A 281 -21.39 11.57 10.96
CA PRO A 281 -21.33 12.84 10.25
C PRO A 281 -21.17 14.02 11.21
N GLY A 282 -20.15 14.86 10.98
CA GLY A 282 -19.89 16.03 11.81
C GLY A 282 -19.24 15.76 13.17
N ALA A 283 -18.81 14.52 13.46
CA ALA A 283 -18.06 14.22 14.67
C ALA A 283 -16.78 15.09 14.75
N PRO A 284 -16.52 15.79 15.87
CA PRO A 284 -15.29 16.57 16.07
C PRO A 284 -14.02 15.74 15.89
N ASP A 285 -14.02 14.51 16.40
CA ASP A 285 -13.00 13.51 16.11
C ASP A 285 -13.55 12.48 15.10
N PRO A 286 -13.10 12.50 13.85
CA PRO A 286 -13.59 11.60 12.81
C PRO A 286 -12.93 10.22 12.86
N ASN A 287 -12.19 9.84 13.90
CA ASN A 287 -11.50 8.55 13.94
C ASN A 287 -12.41 7.49 14.59
N PRO A 288 -13.20 6.68 13.86
CA PRO A 288 -13.99 5.63 14.51
C PRO A 288 -13.08 4.60 15.16
N ILE A 289 -13.60 3.94 16.20
CA ILE A 289 -12.94 2.84 16.89
C ILE A 289 -13.85 1.60 16.89
N LEU A 290 -13.24 0.42 16.98
CA LEU A 290 -13.92 -0.85 17.21
C LEU A 290 -12.99 -1.75 18.00
N ASN A 291 -13.51 -2.39 19.06
CA ASN A 291 -12.71 -3.21 19.97
C ASN A 291 -12.90 -4.71 19.73
N VAL A 292 -14.13 -5.16 19.51
CA VAL A 292 -14.42 -6.60 19.44
C VAL A 292 -15.60 -6.88 18.50
N ILE A 293 -15.57 -8.01 17.81
CA ILE A 293 -16.70 -8.52 17.02
C ILE A 293 -17.01 -9.96 17.44
N TRP A 294 -18.28 -10.27 17.64
CA TRP A 294 -18.77 -11.65 17.79
C TRP A 294 -19.80 -11.97 16.71
N LEU A 295 -19.68 -13.14 16.08
CA LEU A 295 -20.69 -13.72 15.19
C LEU A 295 -21.25 -14.97 15.86
N PHE A 296 -22.56 -15.00 16.09
CA PHE A 296 -23.29 -16.14 16.62
C PHE A 296 -24.22 -16.72 15.54
N PRO A 297 -24.59 -18.01 15.66
CA PRO A 297 -25.67 -18.57 14.83
C PRO A 297 -26.95 -17.72 14.96
N ALA A 298 -27.74 -17.62 13.89
CA ALA A 298 -29.01 -16.90 13.92
C ALA A 298 -29.93 -17.40 15.04
N GLY A 299 -30.58 -16.47 15.75
CA GLY A 299 -31.54 -16.78 16.81
C GLY A 299 -30.92 -17.17 18.14
N THR A 300 -29.60 -17.03 18.31
CA THR A 300 -28.90 -17.22 19.57
C THR A 300 -29.38 -16.21 20.63
N ASN A 301 -29.77 -15.00 20.23
CA ASN A 301 -30.19 -13.90 21.11
C ASN A 301 -29.19 -13.68 22.27
N PRO A 302 -27.93 -13.33 21.96
CA PRO A 302 -26.86 -13.30 22.95
C PRO A 302 -27.13 -12.29 24.07
N ASN A 303 -26.92 -12.70 25.32
CA ASN A 303 -26.99 -11.81 26.47
C ASN A 303 -25.76 -10.89 26.49
N LEU A 304 -25.95 -9.60 26.26
CA LEU A 304 -24.87 -8.63 26.09
C LEU A 304 -23.94 -8.54 27.30
N ASP A 305 -24.45 -8.65 28.54
CA ASP A 305 -23.59 -8.59 29.72
C ASP A 305 -22.67 -9.82 29.78
N GLN A 306 -23.16 -10.99 29.40
CA GLN A 306 -22.33 -12.20 29.32
C GLN A 306 -21.35 -12.15 28.14
N VAL A 307 -21.72 -11.53 27.01
CA VAL A 307 -20.80 -11.28 25.89
C VAL A 307 -19.69 -10.32 26.31
N ILE A 308 -20.01 -9.21 26.98
CA ILE A 308 -19.03 -8.22 27.46
C ILE A 308 -18.03 -8.86 28.42
N LEU A 309 -18.46 -9.82 29.24
CA LEU A 309 -17.60 -10.59 30.14
C LEU A 309 -16.80 -11.71 29.45
N GLY A 310 -16.95 -11.90 28.14
CA GLY A 310 -16.29 -12.96 27.36
C GLY A 310 -16.85 -14.38 27.62
N ARG A 311 -17.94 -14.49 28.41
CA ARG A 311 -18.52 -15.77 28.84
C ARG A 311 -19.29 -16.48 27.73
N MET A 312 -19.63 -15.76 26.66
CA MET A 312 -20.29 -16.32 25.48
C MET A 312 -19.31 -16.65 24.33
N ASN A 313 -18.00 -16.48 24.49
CA ASN A 313 -17.02 -16.70 23.42
C ASN A 313 -17.08 -18.11 22.84
N ALA A 314 -17.32 -19.13 23.67
CA ALA A 314 -17.43 -20.52 23.22
C ALA A 314 -18.69 -20.81 22.39
N VAL A 315 -19.69 -19.94 22.43
CA VAL A 315 -20.93 -20.05 21.65
C VAL A 315 -20.81 -19.32 20.31
N ALA A 316 -19.93 -18.31 20.22
CA ALA A 316 -19.70 -17.58 19.00
C ALA A 316 -19.02 -18.48 17.94
N THR A 317 -19.52 -18.44 16.71
CA THR A 317 -18.85 -19.04 15.54
C THR A 317 -17.56 -18.29 15.19
N ARG A 318 -17.48 -17.01 15.57
CA ARG A 318 -16.28 -16.18 15.48
C ARG A 318 -16.27 -15.14 16.58
N THR A 319 -15.12 -15.01 17.24
CA THR A 319 -14.75 -13.83 18.02
C THR A 319 -13.54 -13.19 17.35
N VAL A 320 -13.53 -11.87 17.23
CA VAL A 320 -12.41 -11.09 16.70
C VAL A 320 -11.96 -10.11 17.76
N ASP A 321 -10.73 -10.28 18.24
CA ASP A 321 -10.00 -9.29 19.03
C ASP A 321 -9.47 -8.19 18.10
N VAL A 322 -10.25 -7.13 17.88
CA VAL A 322 -10.01 -6.15 16.82
C VAL A 322 -8.75 -5.35 17.11
N GLY A 323 -7.77 -5.45 16.21
CA GLY A 323 -6.44 -4.84 16.37
C GLY A 323 -5.55 -5.52 17.42
N GLY A 324 -6.00 -6.63 18.00
CA GLY A 324 -5.19 -7.47 18.88
C GLY A 324 -4.42 -8.56 18.14
N GLU A 325 -3.85 -9.50 18.88
CA GLU A 325 -2.92 -10.51 18.35
C GLU A 325 -3.59 -11.50 17.38
N THR A 326 -4.88 -11.80 17.62
CA THR A 326 -5.65 -12.74 16.78
C THR A 326 -6.38 -12.08 15.62
N ASP A 327 -6.27 -10.75 15.49
CA ASP A 327 -6.77 -10.03 14.32
C ASP A 327 -5.98 -10.39 13.06
N GLN A 328 -6.61 -10.29 11.90
CA GLN A 328 -5.93 -10.56 10.64
C GLN A 328 -6.43 -9.69 9.48
N SER A 329 -5.55 -9.52 8.50
CA SER A 329 -5.91 -9.01 7.18
C SER A 329 -6.88 -9.97 6.49
N LEU A 330 -7.87 -9.42 5.79
CA LEU A 330 -8.69 -10.16 4.85
C LEU A 330 -7.86 -10.72 3.69
N TYR A 331 -6.82 -10.01 3.29
CA TYR A 331 -6.01 -10.37 2.13
C TYR A 331 -4.85 -11.26 2.58
N LEU A 332 -4.65 -12.38 1.87
CA LEU A 332 -3.41 -13.13 2.05
C LEU A 332 -2.21 -12.28 1.58
N PRO A 333 -1.03 -12.48 2.18
CA PRO A 333 0.21 -11.96 1.60
C PRO A 333 0.28 -12.35 0.13
N GLY A 334 0.48 -11.38 -0.74
CA GLY A 334 0.38 -11.56 -2.19
C GLY A 334 1.11 -10.47 -2.95
N LYS A 335 1.32 -10.71 -4.25
CA LYS A 335 1.92 -9.72 -5.15
C LYS A 335 0.86 -8.69 -5.54
N ALA A 336 1.25 -7.44 -5.65
CA ALA A 336 0.40 -6.43 -6.26
C ALA A 336 0.54 -6.56 -7.79
N GLU A 337 -0.52 -6.99 -8.49
CA GLU A 337 -0.52 -7.22 -9.94
C GLU A 337 -1.68 -6.52 -10.64
N TYR A 338 -1.45 -6.00 -11.85
CA TYR A 338 -2.48 -5.37 -12.69
C TYR A 338 -2.54 -6.04 -14.06
N SER A 339 -3.75 -6.36 -14.51
CA SER A 339 -4.02 -6.71 -15.91
C SER A 339 -4.16 -5.43 -16.72
N LEU A 340 -3.31 -5.25 -17.72
CA LEU A 340 -3.27 -4.08 -18.59
C LEU A 340 -3.68 -4.47 -20.01
N SER A 341 -4.54 -3.66 -20.61
CA SER A 341 -4.84 -3.69 -22.04
C SER A 341 -4.41 -2.37 -22.65
N ILE A 342 -3.34 -2.39 -23.45
CA ILE A 342 -2.72 -1.19 -24.02
C ILE A 342 -3.05 -1.15 -25.52
N PRO A 343 -3.84 -0.16 -25.99
CA PRO A 343 -4.22 -0.05 -27.40
C PRO A 343 -3.00 0.02 -28.34
N ALA A 344 -3.20 -0.31 -29.61
CA ALA A 344 -2.19 -0.12 -30.66
C ALA A 344 -1.72 1.36 -30.69
N GLY A 345 -0.42 1.61 -30.64
CA GLY A 345 0.14 2.97 -30.53
C GLY A 345 -0.22 3.71 -29.22
N GLY A 346 -0.98 3.08 -28.33
CA GLY A 346 -1.53 3.68 -27.12
C GLY A 346 -0.53 3.80 -25.99
N THR A 347 -0.88 4.58 -24.98
CA THR A 347 -0.09 4.75 -23.76
C THR A 347 -0.98 4.62 -22.54
N THR A 348 -0.49 3.93 -21.51
CA THR A 348 -1.10 3.86 -20.18
C THR A 348 -0.13 4.44 -19.16
N GLU A 349 -0.66 5.18 -18.20
CA GLU A 349 0.13 5.77 -17.12
C GLU A 349 -0.44 5.36 -15.77
N LEU A 350 0.44 4.97 -14.85
CA LEU A 350 0.12 4.58 -13.48
C LEU A 350 0.98 5.40 -12.52
N THR A 351 0.34 5.98 -11.50
CA THR A 351 1.05 6.76 -10.47
C THR A 351 0.95 6.07 -9.12
N PHE A 352 2.11 5.84 -8.51
CA PHE A 352 2.28 5.29 -7.18
C PHE A 352 2.78 6.39 -6.26
N PHE A 353 2.30 6.40 -5.01
CA PHE A 353 2.91 7.20 -3.95
C PHE A 353 3.66 6.27 -3.02
N VAL A 354 4.88 6.64 -2.69
CA VAL A 354 5.83 5.80 -1.99
C VAL A 354 6.23 6.50 -0.70
N GLY A 355 6.16 5.77 0.41
CA GLY A 355 6.58 6.27 1.71
C GLY A 355 8.08 6.44 1.71
N ALA A 356 8.54 7.68 1.89
CA ALA A 356 9.96 7.97 2.06
C ALA A 356 10.51 7.37 3.35
N ALA A 357 11.84 7.29 3.48
CA ALA A 357 12.49 6.87 4.71
C ALA A 357 11.94 7.59 5.96
N GLY A 358 11.42 6.83 6.93
CA GLY A 358 10.75 7.37 8.12
C GLY A 358 9.34 7.97 7.91
N GLY A 359 8.81 7.97 6.69
CA GLY A 359 7.48 8.48 6.32
C GLY A 359 6.46 7.38 5.99
N SER A 360 5.25 7.81 5.60
CA SER A 360 4.16 6.98 5.06
C SER A 360 3.61 7.59 3.79
N ALA A 361 3.27 6.76 2.80
CA ALA A 361 2.61 7.23 1.59
C ALA A 361 1.18 7.75 1.92
N PRO A 362 0.74 8.85 1.29
CA PRO A 362 -0.59 9.40 1.50
C PRO A 362 -1.66 8.49 0.90
N MET A 363 -2.82 8.41 1.56
CA MET A 363 -3.97 7.65 1.04
C MET A 363 -4.78 8.48 0.03
N PRO A 364 -5.10 7.94 -1.17
CA PRO A 364 -5.94 8.61 -2.15
C PRO A 364 -7.37 8.75 -1.64
N GLY A 365 -8.00 9.90 -1.89
CA GLY A 365 -9.38 10.17 -1.48
C GLY A 365 -9.58 10.46 0.01
N LYS A 366 -8.52 10.33 0.83
CA LYS A 366 -8.53 10.62 2.27
C LYS A 366 -7.51 11.69 2.68
N SER A 367 -6.59 12.03 1.78
CA SER A 367 -5.66 13.17 1.94
C SER A 367 -5.91 14.21 0.86
N GLY A 368 -5.53 15.47 1.12
CA GLY A 368 -5.46 16.52 0.10
C GLY A 368 -4.30 16.33 -0.90
N TRP A 369 -3.51 15.27 -0.73
CA TRP A 369 -2.38 14.95 -1.59
C TRP A 369 -2.84 14.18 -2.82
N THR A 370 -2.82 14.86 -3.96
CA THR A 370 -2.98 14.32 -5.30
C THR A 370 -1.63 14.41 -6.02
N LEU A 371 -1.49 13.75 -7.17
CA LEU A 371 -0.30 13.92 -8.02
C LEU A 371 -0.03 15.41 -8.29
N GLU A 372 -1.08 16.18 -8.55
CA GLU A 372 -0.98 17.58 -8.91
C GLU A 372 -0.57 18.45 -7.72
N THR A 373 -1.15 18.23 -6.53
CA THR A 373 -0.75 18.99 -5.33
C THR A 373 0.65 18.60 -4.84
N LEU A 374 1.03 17.32 -4.94
CA LEU A 374 2.40 16.85 -4.62
C LEU A 374 3.44 17.43 -5.58
N ARG A 375 3.14 17.46 -6.88
CA ARG A 375 4.03 18.06 -7.89
C ARG A 375 4.17 19.57 -7.66
N LYS A 376 3.05 20.26 -7.40
CA LYS A 376 3.05 21.70 -7.09
C LYS A 376 3.92 22.00 -5.86
N ALA A 377 3.72 21.28 -4.76
CA ALA A 377 4.50 21.46 -3.54
C ALA A 377 6.01 21.22 -3.76
N ALA A 378 6.37 20.18 -4.53
CA ALA A 378 7.76 19.91 -4.87
C ALA A 378 8.39 21.07 -5.67
N VAL A 379 7.67 21.62 -6.65
CA VAL A 379 8.12 22.76 -7.47
C VAL A 379 8.29 24.02 -6.62
N GLU A 380 7.33 24.35 -5.77
CA GLU A 380 7.38 25.52 -4.90
C GLU A 380 8.58 25.45 -3.95
N VAL A 381 8.73 24.33 -3.23
CA VAL A 381 9.85 24.16 -2.29
C VAL A 381 11.20 24.19 -2.99
N ASN A 382 11.37 23.50 -4.12
CA ASN A 382 12.66 23.51 -4.82
C ASN A 382 12.99 24.83 -5.51
N ARG A 383 11.98 25.64 -5.88
CA ARG A 383 12.20 26.97 -6.47
C ARG A 383 12.67 27.97 -5.43
N ASP A 384 12.07 27.95 -4.25
CA ASP A 384 12.33 28.92 -3.19
C ASP A 384 13.50 28.50 -2.29
N TRP A 385 13.95 27.24 -2.41
CA TRP A 385 15.12 26.74 -1.72
C TRP A 385 16.40 27.39 -2.24
N LYS A 386 16.92 28.34 -1.48
CA LYS A 386 18.29 28.81 -1.59
C LYS A 386 19.13 27.89 -0.71
N GLU A 387 20.04 27.12 -1.29
CA GLU A 387 21.07 26.39 -0.54
C GLU A 387 21.70 27.38 0.48
N ARG A 388 21.50 27.11 1.77
CA ARG A 388 22.10 27.89 2.86
C ARG A 388 23.42 27.29 3.26
#